data_AF-A0A9D7S2K3-F1
#
_entry.id   AF-A0A9D7S2K3-F1
#
_cell.length_a   1.000
_cell.length_b   1.000
_cell.length_c   1.000
_cell.angle_alpha   90.00
_cell.angle_beta   90.00
_cell.angle_gamma   90.00
#
_symmetry.space_group_name_H-M   'P 1'
#
loop_
_entity.id
_entity.type
_entity.pdbx_description
1 polymer ?
#
loop_
_entity_poly.entity_id
_entity_poly.type
_entity_poly.pdbx_seq_one_letter_code
_entity_poly.pdbx_strand_id
1 'polypeptide(L)'
;MSTEPNWNSAQIAEWEAQEGAVERLRQGVRKGEDGRVDAYQSLFQAIAAAPRSEPPADFAELALRAVREAQVDEYIERWLMRLAGLVALVGVAVFAGPALWSSLNVGMATTLGPAAGALSSPLLWAVVAAGATAAGCDAGYRLRHPEHRLAPG
;
A
#
# COMPACT_ATOMS: atom_id res chain seq x y z
N MET A 1 2.23 -7.08 8.41
CA MET A 1 1.18 -7.96 8.95
C MET A 1 -0.08 -7.61 8.16
N SER A 2 -0.32 -8.33 7.06
CA SER A 2 -1.43 -8.04 6.15
C SER A 2 -2.75 -8.47 6.79
N THR A 3 -3.60 -7.51 7.10
CA THR A 3 -5.00 -7.72 7.46
C THR A 3 -5.80 -8.01 6.19
N GLU A 4 -5.50 -9.10 5.50
CA GLU A 4 -6.46 -9.60 4.52
C GLU A 4 -7.69 -10.06 5.30
N PRO A 5 -8.91 -9.63 4.91
CA PRO A 5 -10.11 -10.12 5.57
C PRO A 5 -10.14 -11.63 5.40
N ASN A 6 -10.28 -12.38 6.51
CA ASN A 6 -10.40 -13.83 6.48
C ASN A 6 -11.80 -14.19 5.93
N TRP A 7 -11.93 -14.14 4.61
CA TRP A 7 -13.14 -14.52 3.91
C TRP A 7 -13.34 -16.03 4.03
N ASN A 8 -14.45 -16.44 4.62
CA ASN A 8 -14.83 -17.85 4.62
C ASN A 8 -15.39 -18.27 3.25
N SER A 9 -15.41 -19.57 2.97
CA SER A 9 -15.90 -20.10 1.69
C SER A 9 -17.34 -19.74 1.36
N ALA A 10 -18.19 -19.55 2.38
CA ALA A 10 -19.56 -19.10 2.18
C ALA A 10 -19.62 -17.65 1.72
N GLN A 11 -18.77 -16.77 2.24
CA GLN A 11 -18.67 -15.37 1.82
C GLN A 11 -18.09 -15.24 0.41
N ILE A 12 -17.15 -16.12 0.03
CA ILE A 12 -16.63 -16.17 -1.35
C ILE A 12 -17.75 -16.59 -2.31
N ALA A 13 -18.48 -17.66 -2.01
CA ALA A 13 -19.61 -18.11 -2.83
C ALA A 13 -20.76 -17.09 -2.89
N GLU A 14 -20.93 -16.29 -1.84
CA GLU A 14 -21.87 -15.17 -1.80
C GLU A 14 -21.44 -14.02 -2.69
N TRP A 15 -20.17 -13.63 -2.63
CA TRP A 15 -19.58 -12.64 -3.51
C TRP A 15 -19.71 -13.04 -4.99
N GLU A 16 -19.36 -14.29 -5.32
CA GLU A 16 -19.45 -14.81 -6.69
C GLU A 16 -20.87 -14.79 -7.25
N ALA A 17 -21.88 -15.11 -6.42
CA ALA A 17 -23.28 -15.05 -6.83
C ALA A 17 -23.74 -13.62 -7.12
N GLN A 18 -23.27 -12.64 -6.35
CA GLN A 18 -23.58 -11.22 -6.55
C GLN A 18 -22.93 -10.68 -7.82
N GLU A 19 -21.63 -10.94 -8.01
CA GLU A 19 -20.89 -10.56 -9.24
C GLU A 19 -21.51 -11.22 -10.48
N GLY A 20 -21.84 -12.50 -10.41
CA GLY A 20 -22.52 -13.22 -11.49
C GLY A 20 -23.88 -12.62 -11.85
N ALA A 21 -24.63 -12.11 -10.88
CA ALA A 21 -25.90 -11.42 -11.12
C ALA A 21 -25.72 -10.09 -11.85
N VAL A 22 -24.73 -9.29 -11.44
CA VAL A 22 -24.40 -8.00 -12.08
C VAL A 22 -23.95 -8.21 -13.53
N GLU A 23 -23.05 -9.16 -13.77
CA GLU A 23 -22.53 -9.42 -15.11
C GLU A 23 -23.63 -9.90 -16.07
N ARG A 24 -24.52 -10.78 -15.62
CA ARG A 24 -25.68 -11.21 -16.42
C ARG A 24 -26.66 -10.06 -16.70
N LEU A 25 -26.87 -9.14 -15.76
CA LEU A 25 -27.67 -7.94 -15.99
C LEU A 25 -27.05 -7.04 -17.06
N ARG A 26 -25.71 -6.84 -17.03
CA ARG A 26 -24.98 -6.09 -18.07
C ARG A 26 -25.11 -6.74 -19.44
N GLN A 27 -25.09 -8.06 -19.50
CA GLN A 27 -25.24 -8.84 -20.73
C GLN A 27 -26.71 -8.97 -21.20
N GLY A 28 -27.68 -8.45 -20.44
CA GLY A 28 -29.10 -8.56 -20.76
C GLY A 28 -29.65 -9.99 -20.70
N VAL A 29 -28.93 -10.90 -20.05
CA VAL A 29 -29.33 -12.31 -19.89
C VAL A 29 -30.48 -12.39 -18.89
N ARG A 30 -31.61 -12.94 -19.32
CA ARG A 30 -32.76 -13.18 -18.44
C ARG A 30 -32.48 -14.35 -17.49
N LYS A 31 -33.25 -14.38 -16.39
CA LYS A 31 -33.28 -15.38 -15.31
C LYS A 31 -32.77 -16.76 -15.74
N GLY A 32 -31.82 -17.30 -14.97
CA GLY A 32 -31.13 -18.57 -15.24
C GLY A 32 -31.54 -19.69 -14.28
N GLU A 33 -30.77 -20.78 -14.25
CA GLU A 33 -31.03 -21.91 -13.35
C GLU A 33 -30.64 -21.65 -11.89
N ASP A 34 -29.80 -20.65 -11.63
CA ASP A 34 -29.35 -20.32 -10.27
C ASP A 34 -30.31 -19.34 -9.60
N GLY A 35 -31.16 -19.87 -8.72
CA GLY A 35 -32.14 -19.10 -7.97
C GLY A 35 -31.55 -18.00 -7.07
N ARG A 36 -30.30 -18.12 -6.61
CA ARG A 36 -29.64 -17.06 -5.82
C ARG A 36 -29.24 -15.90 -6.72
N VAL A 37 -28.65 -16.20 -7.87
CA VAL A 37 -28.29 -15.18 -8.86
C VAL A 37 -29.53 -14.42 -9.33
N ASP A 38 -30.63 -15.13 -9.58
CA ASP A 38 -31.92 -14.52 -9.97
C ASP A 38 -32.50 -13.60 -8.88
N ALA A 39 -32.33 -13.97 -7.60
CA ALA A 39 -32.75 -13.13 -6.47
C ALA A 39 -31.94 -11.82 -6.46
N TYR A 40 -30.61 -11.88 -6.62
CA TYR A 40 -29.78 -10.68 -6.72
C TYR A 40 -30.13 -9.84 -7.94
N GLN A 41 -30.38 -10.46 -9.10
CA GLN A 41 -30.82 -9.73 -10.28
C GLN A 41 -32.12 -8.95 -10.02
N SER A 42 -33.09 -9.58 -9.36
CA SER A 42 -34.37 -8.93 -9.02
C SER A 42 -34.17 -7.77 -8.04
N LEU A 43 -33.27 -7.94 -7.06
CA LEU A 43 -32.93 -6.90 -6.10
C LEU A 43 -32.25 -5.71 -6.79
N PHE A 44 -31.27 -5.96 -7.65
CA PHE A 44 -30.61 -4.90 -8.43
C PHE A 44 -31.58 -4.14 -9.32
N GLN A 45 -32.50 -4.84 -9.99
CA GLN A 45 -33.54 -4.20 -10.79
C GLN A 45 -34.50 -3.37 -9.94
N ALA A 46 -34.90 -3.87 -8.77
CA ALA A 46 -35.76 -3.15 -7.83
C ALA A 46 -35.08 -1.88 -7.31
N ILE A 47 -33.81 -1.96 -6.93
CA ILE A 47 -33.01 -0.80 -6.48
C ILE A 47 -32.82 0.20 -7.64
N ALA A 48 -32.56 -0.29 -8.86
CA ALA A 48 -32.36 0.56 -10.02
C ALA A 48 -33.64 1.29 -10.45
N ALA A 49 -34.80 0.65 -10.29
CA ALA A 49 -36.12 1.20 -10.58
C ALA A 49 -36.70 2.05 -9.44
N ALA A 50 -36.08 2.01 -8.24
CA ALA A 50 -36.54 2.80 -7.11
C ALA A 50 -36.39 4.31 -7.39
N PRO A 51 -37.38 5.14 -7.00
CA PRO A 51 -37.25 6.58 -7.07
C PRO A 51 -36.02 7.03 -6.27
N ARG A 52 -35.05 7.65 -6.95
CA ARG A 52 -33.88 8.21 -6.29
C ARG A 52 -34.27 9.55 -5.69
N SER A 53 -34.14 9.69 -4.37
CA SER A 53 -34.10 11.00 -3.74
C SER A 53 -32.86 11.74 -4.23
N GLU A 54 -33.00 13.01 -4.59
CA GLU A 54 -31.82 13.85 -4.84
C GLU A 54 -30.92 13.82 -3.59
N PRO A 55 -29.61 13.56 -3.75
CA PRO A 55 -28.70 13.63 -2.63
C PRO A 55 -28.72 15.06 -2.06
N PRO A 56 -28.51 15.23 -0.74
CA PRO A 56 -28.38 16.54 -0.13
C PRO A 56 -27.35 17.40 -0.89
N ALA A 57 -27.59 18.72 -0.99
CA ALA A 57 -26.73 19.63 -1.76
C ALA A 57 -25.26 19.61 -1.29
N ASP A 58 -25.06 19.28 -0.02
CA ASP A 58 -23.81 19.16 0.71
C ASP A 58 -23.19 17.75 0.64
N PHE A 59 -23.84 16.77 0.00
CA PHE A 59 -23.34 15.39 -0.12
C PHE A 59 -21.95 15.31 -0.74
N ALA A 60 -21.70 16.06 -1.82
CA ALA A 60 -20.41 16.07 -2.48
C ALA A 60 -19.30 16.62 -1.57
N GLU A 61 -19.61 17.65 -0.77
CA GLU A 61 -18.67 18.25 0.18
C GLU A 61 -18.38 17.29 1.35
N LEU A 62 -19.40 16.63 1.88
CA LEU A 62 -19.26 15.61 2.93
C LEU A 62 -18.46 14.40 2.44
N ALA A 63 -18.71 13.92 1.22
CA ALA A 63 -17.96 12.82 0.62
C ALA A 63 -16.48 13.19 0.42
N LEU A 64 -16.20 14.38 -0.11
CA LEU A 64 -14.84 14.89 -0.26
C LEU A 64 -14.12 15.03 1.08
N ARG A 65 -14.82 15.47 2.12
CA ARG A 65 -14.27 15.57 3.48
C ARG A 65 -13.93 14.21 4.05
N ALA A 66 -14.82 13.23 3.95
CA ALA A 66 -14.58 11.86 4.42
C ALA A 66 -13.38 11.21 3.70
N VAL A 67 -13.25 11.41 2.38
CA VAL A 67 -12.09 10.93 1.61
C VAL A 67 -10.79 11.59 2.07
N ARG A 68 -10.81 12.89 2.35
CA ARG A 68 -9.62 13.59 2.89
C ARG A 68 -9.24 13.09 4.28
N GLU A 69 -10.22 12.88 5.16
CA GLU A 69 -9.97 12.34 6.50
C GLU A 69 -9.37 10.93 6.42
N ALA A 70 -9.82 10.09 5.48
CA ALA A 70 -9.21 8.78 5.22
C ALA A 70 -7.77 8.88 4.66
N GLN A 71 -7.47 9.87 3.81
CA GLN A 71 -6.10 10.10 3.32
C GLN A 71 -5.13 10.60 4.40
N VAL A 72 -5.64 11.27 5.45
CA VAL A 72 -4.82 11.68 6.59
C VAL A 72 -4.28 10.46 7.34
N ASP A 73 -5.04 9.37 7.39
CA ASP A 73 -4.60 8.12 8.02
C ASP A 73 -3.38 7.52 7.28
N GLU A 74 -3.35 7.64 5.95
CA GLU A 74 -2.24 7.19 5.13
C GLU A 74 -0.97 8.06 5.29
N TYR A 75 -1.15 9.35 5.61
CA TYR A 75 -0.03 10.22 6.00
C TYR A 75 0.58 9.81 7.35
N ILE A 76 -0.28 9.40 8.31
CA ILE A 76 0.15 8.93 9.63
C ILE A 76 0.88 7.58 9.50
N GLU A 77 0.34 6.65 8.72
CA GLU A 77 0.99 5.36 8.43
C GLU A 77 2.38 5.57 7.80
N ARG A 78 2.50 6.51 6.86
CA ARG A 78 3.76 6.87 6.22
C ARG A 78 4.78 7.45 7.20
N TRP A 79 4.33 8.26 8.16
CA TRP A 79 5.18 8.78 9.22
C TRP A 79 5.64 7.69 10.19
N LEU A 80 4.75 6.77 10.55
CA LEU A 80 5.05 5.63 11.40
C LEU A 80 6.06 4.68 10.76
N MET A 81 5.94 4.39 9.46
CA MET A 81 6.93 3.58 8.75
C MET A 81 8.31 4.25 8.70
N ARG A 82 8.36 5.57 8.51
CA ARG A 82 9.63 6.31 8.57
C ARG A 82 10.27 6.26 9.95
N LEU A 83 9.49 6.43 11.01
CA LEU A 83 9.96 6.31 12.39
C LEU A 83 10.43 4.89 12.70
N ALA A 84 9.67 3.86 12.30
CA ALA A 84 10.05 2.47 12.48
C ALA A 84 11.36 2.14 11.75
N GLY A 85 11.53 2.62 10.51
CA GLY A 85 12.76 2.49 9.74
C GLY A 85 13.95 3.19 10.41
N LEU A 86 13.74 4.40 10.95
CA LEU A 86 14.77 5.13 11.69
C LEU A 86 15.18 4.39 12.96
N VAL A 87 14.22 3.87 13.73
CA VAL A 87 14.49 3.09 14.95
C VAL A 87 15.23 1.80 14.62
N ALA A 88 14.83 1.10 13.55
CA ALA A 88 15.53 -0.10 13.10
C ALA A 88 16.98 0.21 12.70
N LEU A 89 17.21 1.31 11.98
CA LEU A 89 18.55 1.76 11.58
C LEU A 89 19.42 2.10 12.79
N VAL A 90 18.86 2.81 13.78
CA VAL A 90 19.54 3.08 15.05
C VAL A 90 19.86 1.77 15.79
N GLY A 91 18.91 0.82 15.84
CA GLY A 91 19.11 -0.49 16.45
C GLY A 91 20.26 -1.27 15.80
N VAL A 92 20.32 -1.29 14.47
CA VAL A 92 21.44 -1.90 13.72
C VAL A 92 22.75 -1.17 14.03
N ALA A 93 22.77 0.16 14.06
CA ALA A 93 23.96 0.94 14.36
C ALA A 93 24.48 0.71 15.80
N VAL A 94 23.59 0.53 16.78
CA VAL A 94 23.99 0.27 18.17
C VAL A 94 24.45 -1.18 18.35
N PHE A 95 23.73 -2.14 17.78
CA PHE A 95 23.94 -3.57 18.07
C PHE A 95 24.97 -4.22 17.14
N ALA A 96 24.87 -3.95 15.83
CA ALA A 96 25.77 -4.48 14.83
C ALA A 96 26.88 -3.49 14.42
N GLY A 97 26.69 -2.19 14.70
CA GLY A 97 27.67 -1.16 14.34
C GLY A 97 29.06 -1.37 14.92
N PRO A 98 29.25 -1.78 16.19
CA PRO A 98 30.59 -2.05 16.72
C PRO A 98 31.30 -3.20 15.99
N ALA A 99 30.56 -4.27 15.67
CA ALA A 99 31.10 -5.41 14.93
C ALA A 99 31.43 -5.04 13.48
N LEU A 100 30.51 -4.36 12.78
CA LEU A 100 30.72 -3.85 11.42
C LEU A 100 31.89 -2.86 11.36
N TRP A 101 32.02 -1.98 12.35
CA TRP A 101 33.10 -1.00 12.45
C TRP A 101 34.46 -1.69 12.68
N SER A 102 34.49 -2.75 13.49
CA SER A 102 35.71 -3.53 13.70
C SER A 102 36.13 -4.29 12.43
N SER A 103 35.18 -4.89 11.70
CA SER A 103 35.45 -5.61 10.46
C SER A 103 35.87 -4.69 9.31
N LEU A 104 35.29 -3.49 9.22
CA LEU A 104 35.66 -2.48 8.24
C LEU A 104 37.06 -1.90 8.49
N ASN A 105 37.44 -1.65 9.76
CA ASN A 105 38.78 -1.20 10.09
C ASN A 105 39.84 -2.26 9.75
N VAL A 106 39.57 -3.53 10.04
CA VAL A 106 40.47 -4.65 9.69
C VAL A 106 40.56 -4.84 8.17
N GLY A 107 39.43 -4.72 7.45
CA GLY A 107 39.38 -4.81 5.99
C GLY A 107 40.06 -3.66 5.26
N MET A 108 39.90 -2.42 5.72
CA MET A 108 40.56 -1.25 5.12
C MET A 108 42.07 -1.20 5.40
N ALA A 109 42.49 -1.59 6.62
CA ALA A 109 43.90 -1.68 6.97
C ALA A 109 44.65 -2.73 6.13
N THR A 110 43.96 -3.78 5.69
CA THR A 110 44.55 -4.87 4.90
C THR A 110 44.51 -4.64 3.40
N THR A 111 43.62 -3.78 2.88
CA THR A 111 43.40 -3.65 1.42
C THR A 111 43.86 -2.33 0.78
N LEU A 112 43.93 -1.19 1.50
CA LEU A 112 43.99 0.12 0.82
C LEU A 112 45.15 1.08 1.17
N GLY A 113 46.03 0.77 2.13
CA GLY A 113 47.16 1.67 2.43
C GLY A 113 46.72 3.15 2.66
N PRO A 114 47.56 4.16 2.36
CA PRO A 114 47.33 5.55 2.79
C PRO A 114 46.13 6.25 2.14
N ALA A 115 45.53 5.67 1.10
CA ALA A 115 44.35 6.24 0.42
C ALA A 115 43.03 5.98 1.18
N ALA A 116 43.06 5.14 2.23
CA ALA A 116 41.87 4.73 2.99
C ALA A 116 41.20 5.89 3.76
N GLY A 117 41.91 6.96 4.11
CA GLY A 117 41.39 8.04 4.97
C GLY A 117 40.21 8.83 4.38
N ALA A 118 40.07 8.89 3.05
CA ALA A 118 38.98 9.62 2.39
C ALA A 118 37.73 8.77 2.17
N LEU A 119 37.88 7.44 1.99
CA LEU A 119 36.79 6.49 1.76
C LEU A 119 36.28 5.82 3.04
N SER A 120 37.02 5.98 4.15
CA SER A 120 36.67 5.42 5.46
C SER A 120 35.70 6.29 6.26
N SER A 121 35.31 7.45 5.72
CA SER A 121 34.44 8.38 6.43
C SER A 121 33.08 7.72 6.70
N PRO A 122 32.74 7.45 7.98
CA PRO A 122 31.47 6.84 8.35
C PRO A 122 30.28 7.70 7.93
N LEU A 123 30.47 9.01 7.80
CA LEU A 123 29.46 9.94 7.30
C LEU A 123 29.13 9.71 5.84
N LEU A 124 30.10 9.32 5.01
CA LEU A 124 29.88 9.07 3.58
C LEU A 124 29.04 7.81 3.39
N TRP A 125 29.33 6.75 4.14
CA TRP A 125 28.52 5.53 4.15
C TRP A 125 27.15 5.72 4.79
N ALA A 126 27.02 6.58 5.81
CA ALA A 126 25.72 6.94 6.36
C ALA A 126 24.85 7.67 5.33
N VAL A 127 25.43 8.56 4.52
CA VAL A 127 24.71 9.24 3.43
C VAL A 127 24.31 8.26 2.32
N VAL A 128 25.20 7.32 1.95
CA VAL A 128 24.89 6.27 0.96
C VAL A 128 23.79 5.33 1.47
N ALA A 129 23.86 4.90 2.74
CA ALA A 129 22.86 4.05 3.35
C ALA A 129 21.50 4.77 3.48
N ALA A 130 21.50 6.04 3.89
CA ALA A 130 20.29 6.86 3.93
C ALA A 130 19.67 7.04 2.54
N GLY A 131 20.51 7.32 1.52
CA GLY A 131 20.07 7.43 0.13
C GLY A 131 19.50 6.12 -0.43
N ALA A 132 20.16 4.99 -0.16
CA ALA A 132 19.69 3.68 -0.58
C ALA A 132 18.38 3.27 0.13
N THR A 133 18.24 3.60 1.41
CA THR A 133 17.01 3.33 2.17
C THR A 133 15.86 4.20 1.66
N ALA A 134 16.11 5.49 1.41
CA ALA A 134 15.11 6.38 0.82
C ALA A 134 14.69 5.93 -0.59
N ALA A 135 15.64 5.52 -1.43
CA ALA A 135 15.36 5.00 -2.77
C ALA A 135 14.62 3.66 -2.73
N GLY A 136 14.95 2.77 -1.78
CA GLY A 136 14.24 1.50 -1.57
C GLY A 136 12.80 1.71 -1.11
N CYS A 137 12.57 2.65 -0.19
CA CYS A 137 11.22 3.04 0.21
C CYS A 137 10.42 3.67 -0.95
N ASP A 138 11.04 4.54 -1.75
CA ASP A 138 10.38 5.15 -2.93
C ASP A 138 10.07 4.12 -4.01
N ALA A 139 10.99 3.21 -4.29
CA ALA A 139 10.81 2.13 -5.28
C ALA A 139 9.74 1.11 -4.83
N GLY A 140 9.75 0.70 -3.55
CA GLY A 140 8.75 -0.19 -2.99
C GLY A 140 7.34 0.42 -3.01
N TYR A 141 7.23 1.73 -2.78
CA TYR A 141 5.98 2.48 -2.89
C TYR A 141 5.46 2.50 -4.34
N ARG A 142 6.31 2.83 -5.32
CA ARG A 142 5.95 2.85 -6.75
C ARG A 142 5.55 1.48 -7.31
N LEU A 143 6.01 0.39 -6.72
CA LEU A 143 5.64 -0.97 -7.10
C LEU A 143 4.26 -1.38 -6.56
N ARG A 144 3.82 -0.81 -5.43
CA ARG A 144 2.50 -1.06 -4.85
C ARG A 144 1.38 -0.17 -5.42
N HIS A 145 1.74 1.00 -5.97
CA HIS A 145 0.78 1.96 -6.54
C HIS A 145 1.11 2.30 -8.01
N PRO A 146 0.90 1.37 -8.95
CA PRO A 146 1.22 1.56 -10.37
C PRO A 146 0.38 2.66 -11.05
N GLU A 147 -0.78 3.01 -10.50
CA GLU A 147 -1.68 4.06 -11.01
C GLU A 147 -1.05 5.46 -11.12
N HIS A 148 0.04 5.77 -10.41
CA HIS A 148 0.71 7.08 -10.46
C HIS A 148 1.68 7.26 -11.64
N ARG A 149 1.88 6.27 -12.52
CA ARG A 149 2.79 6.39 -13.70
C ARG A 149 2.21 7.17 -14.89
N LEU A 150 0.93 7.52 -14.88
CA LEU A 150 0.23 8.09 -16.05
C LEU A 150 -0.08 9.59 -15.98
N ALA A 151 0.65 10.37 -15.17
CA ALA A 151 0.61 11.83 -15.27
C ALA A 151 1.83 12.34 -16.07
N PRO A 152 1.71 12.52 -17.40
CA PRO A 152 2.70 13.30 -18.14
C PRO A 152 2.55 14.77 -17.77
N GLY A 153 3.62 15.34 -17.20
CA GLY A 153 3.91 16.77 -17.28
C GLY A 153 4.90 17.01 -18.42
#